data_AF-A0A2V5Q3L3-F1
#
_entry.id   AF-A0A2V5Q3L3-F1
#
_cell.length_a   1.000
_cell.length_b   1.000
_cell.length_c   1.000
_cell.angle_alpha   90.00
_cell.angle_beta   90.00
_cell.angle_gamma   90.00
#
_symmetry.space_group_name_H-M   'P 1'
#
loop_
_entity.id
_entity.type
_entity.pdbx_description
1 polymer ?
#
loop_
_entity_poly.entity_id
_entity_poly.type
_entity_poly.pdbx_seq_one_letter_code
_entity_poly.pdbx_strand_id
1 'polypeptide(L)'
;MNLRALQFFFVAAIAPVLPATLMRGALSTGAIYSLSFVDINGDKLSTADGHVTVLVLATKSDWEKAHVVGDRIPDSCLGNPNYRMITIVRFTTKHGVIVRNVATAFIRHRMEEAAKRLQTRYDAQKIEHDARSDIFVVTDFDGSASAQLEEPAEAGEFRVLVFARDGKLLARWSDVPSAKQLAEVLK
;
A
#
# COMPACT_ATOMS: atom_id res chain seq x y z
N MET A 1 -54.30 35.64 28.15
CA MET A 1 -53.77 35.05 26.90
C MET A 1 -52.38 35.63 26.65
N ASN A 2 -51.34 34.81 26.79
CA ASN A 2 -50.01 34.92 26.16
C ASN A 2 -49.04 33.96 26.88
N LEU A 3 -49.02 32.71 26.43
CA LEU A 3 -47.94 31.76 26.75
C LEU A 3 -46.72 32.16 25.92
N ARG A 4 -45.68 32.64 26.60
CA ARG A 4 -44.38 32.96 25.99
C ARG A 4 -43.69 31.65 25.59
N ALA A 5 -43.21 31.65 24.35
CA ALA A 5 -42.59 30.53 23.66
C ALA A 5 -41.35 29.99 24.41
N LEU A 6 -41.32 28.67 24.51
CA LEU A 6 -40.25 27.84 25.06
C LEU A 6 -39.02 27.92 24.14
N GLN A 7 -37.94 28.54 24.61
CA GLN A 7 -36.66 28.56 23.91
C GLN A 7 -35.99 27.19 24.08
N PHE A 8 -35.94 26.41 23.01
CA PHE A 8 -35.18 25.16 22.95
C PHE A 8 -33.69 25.47 22.95
N PHE A 9 -32.99 25.08 24.02
CA PHE A 9 -31.53 25.03 24.04
C PHE A 9 -31.06 23.82 23.21
N PHE A 10 -30.62 24.08 21.97
CA PHE A 10 -29.85 23.11 21.18
C PHE A 10 -28.44 23.02 21.79
N VAL A 11 -28.18 22.00 22.59
CA VAL A 11 -26.81 21.61 22.96
C VAL A 11 -26.25 20.82 21.80
N ALA A 12 -25.62 21.51 20.85
CA ALA A 12 -24.79 20.87 19.83
C ALA A 12 -23.52 20.36 20.52
N ALA A 13 -23.46 19.05 20.78
CA ALA A 13 -22.22 18.38 21.14
C ALA A 13 -21.29 18.39 19.92
N ILE A 14 -20.48 19.43 19.80
CA ILE A 14 -19.38 19.47 18.83
C ILE A 14 -18.31 18.53 19.36
N ALA A 15 -18.28 17.30 18.85
CA ALA A 15 -17.14 16.41 19.03
C ALA A 15 -15.91 17.11 18.43
N PRO A 16 -14.78 17.20 19.16
CA PRO A 16 -13.56 17.73 18.58
C PRO A 16 -13.09 16.72 17.51
N VAL A 17 -13.24 17.09 16.24
CA VAL A 17 -12.49 16.46 15.15
C VAL A 17 -11.05 16.86 15.37
N LEU A 18 -10.30 16.04 16.11
CA LEU A 18 -8.87 16.22 16.29
C LEU A 18 -8.23 16.18 14.88
N PRO A 19 -7.53 17.23 14.44
CA PRO A 19 -6.65 17.09 13.30
C PRO A 19 -5.59 16.09 13.73
N ALA A 20 -5.58 14.90 13.10
CA ALA A 20 -4.47 13.97 13.16
C ALA A 20 -3.28 14.66 12.52
N THR A 21 -2.62 15.52 13.29
CA THR A 21 -1.24 15.91 13.05
C THR A 21 -0.46 14.61 13.17
N LEU A 22 -0.22 13.97 12.01
CA LEU A 22 0.68 12.83 11.87
C LEU A 22 2.04 13.28 12.41
N MET A 23 2.26 13.03 13.70
CA MET A 23 3.60 12.89 14.24
C MET A 23 4.26 11.81 13.39
N ARG A 24 5.09 12.23 12.43
CA ARG A 24 5.89 11.35 11.57
C ARG A 24 6.92 10.65 12.45
N GLY A 25 6.46 9.61 13.13
CA GLY A 25 7.28 8.66 13.87
C GLY A 25 7.41 7.35 13.10
N ALA A 26 8.47 6.62 13.43
CA ALA A 26 8.69 5.24 13.04
C ALA A 26 7.41 4.40 13.02
N LEU A 27 7.10 3.77 11.87
CA LEU A 27 6.10 2.72 11.87
C LEU A 27 6.57 1.60 12.80
N SER A 28 5.77 1.35 13.84
CA SER A 28 6.07 0.44 14.92
C SER A 28 5.25 -0.84 14.75
N THR A 29 5.92 -1.99 14.77
CA THR A 29 5.24 -3.29 14.71
C THR A 29 4.24 -3.42 15.85
N GLY A 30 3.03 -3.89 15.54
CA GLY A 30 1.93 -4.06 16.49
C GLY A 30 0.96 -2.88 16.56
N ALA A 31 1.34 -1.69 16.06
CA ALA A 31 0.44 -0.54 15.97
C ALA A 31 -0.46 -0.60 14.72
N ILE A 32 -1.61 0.06 14.79
CA ILE A 32 -2.60 0.13 13.71
C ILE A 32 -2.42 1.41 12.90
N TYR A 33 -2.37 1.28 11.59
CA TYR A 33 -2.21 2.37 10.64
C TYR A 33 -3.24 2.27 9.52
N SER A 34 -3.96 3.36 9.28
CA SER A 34 -4.81 3.53 8.09
C SER A 34 -4.06 4.39 7.08
N LEU A 35 -3.23 3.73 6.27
CA LEU A 35 -2.50 4.39 5.18
C LEU A 35 -3.37 4.37 3.93
N SER A 36 -3.27 5.40 3.11
CA SER A 36 -4.07 5.54 1.90
C SER A 36 -3.22 5.95 0.71
N PHE A 37 -3.48 5.31 -0.42
CA PHE A 37 -2.76 5.50 -1.66
C PHE A 37 -3.71 5.58 -2.85
N VAL A 38 -3.23 6.15 -3.95
CA VAL A 38 -3.89 6.07 -5.25
C VAL A 38 -2.91 5.41 -6.21
N ASP A 39 -3.35 4.33 -6.84
CA ASP A 39 -2.52 3.57 -7.76
C ASP A 39 -2.41 4.24 -9.14
N ILE A 40 -1.62 3.64 -10.04
CA ILE A 40 -1.39 4.12 -11.40
C ILE A 40 -2.63 4.07 -12.31
N ASN A 41 -3.68 3.35 -11.90
CA ASN A 41 -4.96 3.27 -12.58
C ASN A 41 -5.99 4.25 -11.99
N GLY A 42 -5.70 4.86 -10.83
CA GLY A 42 -6.59 5.77 -10.11
C GLY A 42 -7.39 5.09 -8.98
N ASP A 43 -7.12 3.82 -8.70
CA ASP A 43 -7.79 3.06 -7.67
C ASP A 43 -7.29 3.49 -6.29
N LYS A 44 -8.24 3.69 -5.37
CA LYS A 44 -7.94 4.03 -3.98
C LYS A 44 -7.60 2.75 -3.22
N LEU A 45 -6.44 2.73 -2.58
CA LEU A 45 -5.96 1.60 -1.81
C LEU A 45 -5.77 2.01 -0.35
N SER A 46 -6.01 1.09 0.58
CA SER A 46 -5.68 1.27 1.99
C SER A 46 -5.04 0.03 2.59
N THR A 47 -4.31 0.22 3.69
CA THR A 47 -3.83 -0.88 4.54
C THR A 47 -4.88 -1.38 5.53
N ALA A 48 -6.00 -0.66 5.70
CA ALA A 48 -7.03 -0.93 6.71
C ALA A 48 -8.43 -1.10 6.09
N ASP A 49 -8.50 -1.58 4.83
CA ASP A 49 -9.75 -1.81 4.08
C ASP A 49 -10.15 -3.30 4.00
N GLY A 50 -9.71 -4.11 4.96
CA GLY A 50 -10.10 -5.52 5.08
C GLY A 50 -9.13 -6.54 4.46
N HIS A 51 -8.04 -6.08 3.83
CA HIS A 51 -7.04 -6.94 3.20
C HIS A 51 -5.80 -7.11 4.09
N VAL A 52 -5.27 -8.33 4.15
CA VAL A 52 -3.87 -8.52 4.57
C VAL A 52 -2.99 -7.98 3.45
N THR A 53 -2.23 -6.93 3.75
CA THR A 53 -1.54 -6.14 2.72
C THR A 53 -0.04 -6.30 2.83
N VAL A 54 0.60 -6.83 1.80
CA VAL A 54 2.06 -6.75 1.61
C VAL A 54 2.37 -5.46 0.87
N LEU A 55 3.01 -4.51 1.53
CA LEU A 55 3.43 -3.26 0.94
C LEU A 55 4.93 -3.29 0.67
N VAL A 56 5.32 -3.06 -0.58
CA VAL A 56 6.73 -2.94 -0.98
C VAL A 56 7.01 -1.50 -1.36
N LEU A 57 7.93 -0.86 -0.65
CA LEU A 57 8.49 0.42 -1.03
C LEU A 57 9.80 0.18 -1.77
N ALA A 58 9.90 0.70 -2.98
CA ALA A 58 11.02 0.45 -3.87
C ALA A 58 11.35 1.72 -4.67
N THR A 59 12.59 1.85 -5.11
CA THR A 59 12.95 2.77 -6.19
C THR A 59 12.90 2.06 -7.54
N LYS A 60 13.10 2.80 -8.64
CA LYS A 60 13.20 2.19 -9.98
C LYS A 60 14.31 1.12 -10.06
N SER A 61 15.41 1.27 -9.33
CA SER A 61 16.50 0.28 -9.30
C SER A 61 16.17 -0.98 -8.52
N ASP A 62 15.17 -0.94 -7.64
CA ASP A 62 14.78 -2.09 -6.82
C ASP A 62 13.69 -2.95 -7.47
N TRP A 63 13.42 -2.75 -8.76
CA TRP A 63 12.36 -3.46 -9.47
C TRP A 63 12.49 -4.99 -9.34
N GLU A 64 13.71 -5.51 -9.49
CA GLU A 64 13.94 -6.95 -9.35
C GLU A 64 13.70 -7.42 -7.91
N LYS A 65 14.06 -6.61 -6.90
CA LYS A 65 13.77 -6.95 -5.50
C LYS A 65 12.26 -7.04 -5.26
N ALA A 66 11.50 -6.04 -5.73
CA ALA A 66 10.04 -6.03 -5.61
C ALA A 66 9.41 -7.24 -6.31
N HIS A 67 9.96 -7.63 -7.46
CA HIS A 67 9.53 -8.85 -8.16
C HIS A 67 9.78 -10.12 -7.34
N VAL A 68 10.98 -10.27 -6.77
CA VAL A 68 11.32 -11.43 -5.93
C VAL A 68 10.43 -11.49 -4.68
N VAL A 69 10.00 -10.36 -4.12
CA VAL A 69 8.99 -10.36 -3.04
C VAL A 69 7.69 -11.02 -3.53
N GLY A 70 7.18 -10.59 -4.69
CA GLY A 70 5.98 -11.16 -5.31
C GLY A 70 6.10 -12.67 -5.57
N ASP A 71 7.25 -13.12 -6.06
CA ASP A 71 7.52 -14.54 -6.31
C ASP A 71 7.57 -15.38 -5.02
N ARG A 72 7.95 -14.76 -3.90
CA ARG A 72 8.00 -15.40 -2.58
C ARG A 72 6.68 -15.36 -1.81
N ILE A 73 5.66 -14.69 -2.33
CA ILE A 73 4.30 -14.74 -1.76
C ILE A 73 3.80 -16.18 -1.80
N PRO A 74 3.26 -16.73 -0.69
CA PRO A 74 2.71 -18.08 -0.66
C PRO A 74 1.58 -18.27 -1.68
N ASP A 75 1.52 -19.47 -2.27
CA ASP A 75 0.50 -19.79 -3.28
C ASP A 75 -0.94 -19.67 -2.73
N SER A 76 -1.14 -19.87 -1.42
CA SER A 76 -2.44 -19.69 -0.74
C SER A 76 -2.97 -18.25 -0.76
N CYS A 77 -2.12 -17.27 -1.05
CA CYS A 77 -2.50 -15.86 -1.17
C CYS A 77 -2.87 -15.46 -2.60
N LEU A 78 -2.48 -16.25 -3.61
CA LEU A 78 -2.70 -15.93 -5.02
C LEU A 78 -4.20 -16.02 -5.36
N GLY A 79 -4.72 -15.00 -6.06
CA GLY A 79 -6.14 -14.88 -6.43
C GLY A 79 -7.10 -14.82 -5.23
N ASN A 80 -6.59 -14.70 -3.99
CA ASN A 80 -7.42 -14.67 -2.80
C ASN A 80 -7.76 -13.21 -2.47
N PRO A 81 -9.04 -12.81 -2.50
CA PRO A 81 -9.44 -11.42 -2.32
C PRO A 81 -9.17 -10.88 -0.90
N ASN A 82 -8.77 -11.72 0.05
CA ASN A 82 -8.35 -11.27 1.39
C ASN A 82 -6.91 -10.76 1.43
N TYR A 83 -6.12 -10.99 0.38
CA TYR A 83 -4.72 -10.60 0.31
C TYR A 83 -4.51 -9.57 -0.79
N ARG A 84 -3.57 -8.65 -0.56
CA ARG A 84 -3.19 -7.64 -1.55
C ARG A 84 -1.70 -7.38 -1.46
N MET A 85 -1.06 -7.23 -2.61
CA MET A 85 0.29 -6.68 -2.68
C MET A 85 0.25 -5.29 -3.33
N ILE A 86 0.80 -4.29 -2.64
CA ILE A 86 0.92 -2.91 -3.14
C ILE A 86 2.41 -2.60 -3.31
N THR A 87 2.81 -2.20 -4.52
CA THR A 87 4.18 -1.73 -4.78
C THR A 87 4.19 -0.22 -4.93
N ILE A 88 4.88 0.49 -4.04
CA ILE A 88 5.13 1.92 -4.14
C ILE A 88 6.50 2.12 -4.79
N VAL A 89 6.50 2.76 -5.96
CA VAL A 89 7.72 3.14 -6.68
C VAL A 89 8.02 4.61 -6.41
N ARG A 90 9.06 4.86 -5.60
CA ARG A 90 9.56 6.21 -5.35
C ARG A 90 10.40 6.72 -6.51
N PHE A 91 10.19 7.98 -6.82
CA PHE A 91 11.05 8.79 -7.66
C PHE A 91 11.81 9.82 -6.81
N THR A 92 13.13 9.75 -6.81
CA THR A 92 14.01 10.55 -5.93
C THR A 92 14.26 11.99 -6.42
N THR A 93 13.86 12.31 -7.65
CA THR A 93 14.00 13.65 -8.25
C THR A 93 12.65 14.26 -8.59
N LYS A 94 12.53 15.60 -8.48
CA LYS A 94 11.33 16.30 -8.94
C LYS A 94 11.23 16.16 -10.47
N HIS A 95 10.21 15.45 -10.92
CA HIS A 95 9.92 15.25 -12.33
C HIS A 95 8.86 16.23 -12.80
N GLY A 96 9.13 16.96 -13.89
CA GLY A 96 8.12 17.70 -14.63
C GLY A 96 7.09 16.75 -15.28
N VAL A 97 5.94 17.27 -15.69
CA VAL A 97 4.79 16.48 -16.19
C VAL A 97 5.18 15.52 -17.32
N ILE A 98 6.01 15.96 -18.27
CA ILE A 98 6.47 15.12 -19.39
C ILE A 98 7.26 13.91 -18.89
N VAL A 99 8.18 14.12 -17.94
CA VAL A 99 9.01 13.03 -17.40
C VAL A 99 8.17 12.07 -16.57
N ARG A 100 7.17 12.57 -15.83
CA ARG A 100 6.19 11.72 -15.13
C ARG A 100 5.46 10.81 -16.10
N ASN A 101 4.96 11.33 -17.22
CA ASN A 101 4.24 10.53 -18.21
C ASN A 101 5.10 9.40 -18.79
N VAL A 102 6.36 9.67 -19.13
CA VAL A 102 7.30 8.66 -19.63
C VAL A 102 7.60 7.60 -18.56
N ALA A 103 7.85 8.03 -17.32
CA ALA A 103 8.09 7.12 -16.21
C ALA A 103 6.87 6.22 -15.93
N THR A 104 5.67 6.79 -15.90
CA THR A 104 4.40 6.07 -15.75
C THR A 104 4.20 5.04 -16.86
N ALA A 105 4.48 5.39 -18.12
CA ALA A 105 4.39 4.46 -19.23
C ALA A 105 5.38 3.28 -19.08
N PHE A 106 6.60 3.56 -18.63
CA PHE A 106 7.60 2.52 -18.34
C PHE A 106 7.14 1.59 -17.20
N ILE A 107 6.61 2.15 -16.10
CA ILE A 107 6.07 1.36 -14.99
C ILE A 107 4.87 0.52 -15.44
N ARG A 108 3.99 1.07 -16.29
CA ARG A 108 2.86 0.33 -16.86
C ARG A 108 3.34 -0.87 -17.68
N HIS A 109 4.33 -0.68 -18.55
CA HIS A 109 4.92 -1.79 -19.29
C HIS A 109 5.50 -2.87 -18.38
N ARG A 110 6.22 -2.48 -17.32
CA ARG A 110 6.79 -3.41 -16.34
C ARG A 110 5.72 -4.17 -15.55
N MET A 111 4.61 -3.50 -15.23
CA MET A 111 3.44 -4.11 -14.61
C MET A 111 2.79 -5.15 -15.50
N GLU A 112 2.68 -4.92 -16.82
CA GLU A 112 2.19 -5.94 -17.76
C GLU A 112 3.11 -7.17 -17.83
N GLU A 113 4.43 -6.98 -17.78
CA GLU A 113 5.37 -8.10 -17.72
C GLU A 113 5.28 -8.87 -16.41
N ALA A 114 5.06 -8.18 -15.28
CA ALA A 114 4.78 -8.83 -14.00
C ALA A 114 3.45 -9.61 -14.04
N ALA A 115 2.42 -9.07 -14.69
CA ALA A 115 1.12 -9.71 -14.85
C ALA A 115 1.23 -11.02 -15.63
N LYS A 116 1.94 -11.05 -16.76
CA LYS A 116 2.15 -12.28 -17.54
C LYS A 116 2.84 -13.38 -16.73
N ARG A 117 3.85 -13.01 -15.93
CA ARG A 117 4.56 -13.96 -15.06
C ARG A 117 3.64 -14.48 -13.96
N LEU A 118 2.88 -13.59 -13.31
CA LEU A 118 1.93 -13.96 -12.28
C LEU A 118 0.82 -14.86 -12.86
N GLN A 119 0.35 -14.57 -14.07
CA GLN A 119 -0.62 -15.40 -14.79
C GLN A 119 -0.09 -16.82 -14.99
N THR A 120 1.20 -16.99 -15.30
CA THR A 120 1.81 -18.33 -15.41
C THR A 120 1.72 -19.11 -14.09
N ARG A 121 1.89 -18.44 -12.93
CA ARG A 121 1.67 -19.07 -11.61
C ARG A 121 0.19 -19.36 -11.37
N TYR A 122 -0.71 -18.47 -11.76
CA TYR A 122 -2.16 -18.65 -11.61
C TYR A 122 -2.64 -19.85 -12.41
N ASP A 123 -2.21 -19.97 -13.68
CA ASP A 123 -2.53 -21.08 -14.56
C ASP A 123 -2.03 -22.41 -13.97
N ALA A 124 -0.82 -22.44 -13.41
CA ALA A 124 -0.27 -23.62 -12.74
C ALA A 124 -1.09 -24.04 -11.51
N GLN A 125 -1.69 -23.07 -10.81
CA GLN A 125 -2.60 -23.28 -9.67
C GLN A 125 -4.07 -23.42 -10.08
N LYS A 126 -4.38 -23.38 -11.38
CA LYS A 126 -5.74 -23.41 -11.94
C LYS A 126 -6.64 -22.28 -11.41
N ILE A 127 -6.07 -21.10 -11.20
CA ILE A 127 -6.79 -19.89 -10.85
C ILE A 127 -7.24 -19.22 -12.15
N GLU A 128 -8.54 -19.15 -12.40
CA GLU A 128 -9.13 -18.54 -13.62
C GLU A 128 -9.16 -17.00 -13.59
N HIS A 129 -8.84 -16.40 -12.45
CA HIS A 129 -8.83 -14.96 -12.23
C HIS A 129 -7.71 -14.27 -13.02
N ASP A 130 -7.94 -13.05 -13.49
CA ASP A 130 -6.94 -12.27 -14.22
C ASP A 130 -5.87 -11.74 -13.25
N ALA A 131 -4.66 -12.27 -13.35
CA ALA A 131 -3.53 -11.88 -12.52
C ALA A 131 -3.21 -10.37 -12.60
N ARG A 132 -3.51 -9.72 -13.73
CA ARG A 132 -3.28 -8.27 -13.88
C ARG A 132 -4.10 -7.45 -12.88
N SER A 133 -5.30 -7.92 -12.54
CA SER A 133 -6.20 -7.24 -11.60
C SER A 133 -5.76 -7.31 -10.13
N ASP A 134 -4.79 -8.17 -9.82
CA ASP A 134 -4.19 -8.30 -8.49
C ASP A 134 -2.87 -7.53 -8.34
N ILE A 135 -2.45 -6.78 -9.37
CA ILE A 135 -1.23 -5.98 -9.34
C ILE A 135 -1.56 -4.50 -9.13
N PHE A 136 -1.16 -4.01 -7.95
CA PHE A 136 -1.37 -2.64 -7.52
C PHE A 136 -0.03 -1.90 -7.43
N VAL A 137 0.13 -0.83 -8.21
CA VAL A 137 1.36 -0.04 -8.26
C VAL A 137 1.06 1.43 -8.03
N VAL A 138 1.70 2.02 -7.02
CA VAL A 138 1.61 3.45 -6.68
C VAL A 138 2.88 4.14 -7.18
N THR A 139 2.73 5.21 -7.96
CA THR A 139 3.88 6.02 -8.39
C THR A 139 4.03 7.23 -7.48
N ASP A 140 5.14 7.29 -6.74
CA ASP A 140 5.38 8.33 -5.76
C ASP A 140 6.38 9.36 -6.28
N PHE A 141 5.85 10.34 -7.03
CA PHE A 141 6.64 11.39 -7.67
C PHE A 141 6.95 12.59 -6.76
N ASP A 142 6.15 12.80 -5.72
CA ASP A 142 6.27 13.93 -4.80
C ASP A 142 6.66 13.52 -3.37
N GLY A 143 6.80 12.21 -3.13
CA GLY A 143 7.18 11.66 -1.83
C GLY A 143 6.00 11.52 -0.86
N SER A 144 4.78 11.90 -1.26
CA SER A 144 3.63 11.91 -0.36
C SER A 144 3.19 10.51 0.07
N ALA A 145 3.25 9.53 -0.84
CA ALA A 145 2.86 8.16 -0.52
C ALA A 145 3.86 7.56 0.47
N SER A 146 5.15 7.72 0.20
CA SER A 146 6.16 7.08 1.01
C SER A 146 6.54 7.85 2.28
N ALA A 147 6.27 9.15 2.37
CA ALA A 147 6.36 9.90 3.63
C ALA A 147 5.40 9.39 4.72
N GLN A 148 4.38 8.60 4.36
CA GLN A 148 3.51 7.91 5.32
C GLN A 148 4.18 6.69 5.97
N LEU A 149 5.24 6.17 5.34
CA LEU A 149 5.92 4.91 5.71
C LEU A 149 7.27 5.11 6.39
N GLU A 150 7.84 6.31 6.24
CA GLU A 150 9.25 6.54 6.50
C GLU A 150 9.55 7.35 7.74
N GLU A 151 10.64 6.94 8.38
CA GLU A 151 11.42 7.80 9.23
C GLU A 151 12.35 8.65 8.37
N PRO A 152 12.65 9.90 8.78
CA PRO A 152 13.61 10.74 8.07
C PRO A 152 14.97 10.10 7.80
N ALA A 153 15.43 9.20 8.68
CA ALA A 153 16.72 8.52 8.57
C ALA A 153 16.75 7.37 7.55
N GLU A 154 15.60 6.80 7.24
CA GLU A 154 15.45 5.62 6.36
C GLU A 154 14.84 6.01 5.00
N ALA A 155 14.81 7.33 4.75
CA ALA A 155 14.20 7.93 3.58
C ALA A 155 14.99 7.60 2.30
N GLY A 156 14.59 6.53 1.62
CA GLY A 156 15.17 6.13 0.33
C GLY A 156 15.36 4.64 0.16
N GLU A 157 15.15 3.87 1.22
CA GLU A 157 15.52 2.46 1.24
C GLU A 157 14.39 1.55 0.76
N PHE A 158 14.79 0.45 0.13
CA PHE A 158 13.88 -0.65 -0.17
C PHE A 158 13.29 -1.22 1.12
N ARG A 159 11.98 -1.46 1.13
CA ARG A 159 11.28 -1.97 2.32
C ARG A 159 10.16 -2.90 1.94
N VAL A 160 9.92 -3.87 2.81
CA VAL A 160 8.72 -4.71 2.78
C VAL A 160 8.02 -4.58 4.12
N LEU A 161 6.73 -4.26 4.10
CA LEU A 161 5.87 -4.17 5.26
C LEU A 161 4.67 -5.09 5.07
N VAL A 162 4.19 -5.70 6.14
CA VAL A 162 2.98 -6.54 6.10
C VAL A 162 1.98 -6.02 7.11
N PHE A 163 0.79 -5.69 6.65
CA PHE A 163 -0.32 -5.20 7.45
C PHE A 163 -1.41 -6.27 7.54
N ALA A 164 -2.01 -6.42 8.71
CA ALA A 164 -3.24 -7.18 8.89
C ALA A 164 -4.45 -6.42 8.32
N ARG A 165 -5.60 -7.10 8.27
CA ARG A 165 -6.86 -6.59 7.69
C ARG A 165 -7.36 -5.28 8.30
N ASP A 166 -7.03 -5.02 9.56
CA ASP A 166 -7.39 -3.83 10.33
C ASP A 166 -6.34 -2.71 10.22
N GLY A 167 -5.27 -2.91 9.44
CA GLY A 167 -4.15 -1.97 9.35
C GLY A 167 -3.07 -2.17 10.41
N LYS A 168 -3.12 -3.22 11.23
CA LYS A 168 -2.04 -3.52 12.17
C LYS A 168 -0.76 -3.90 11.44
N LEU A 169 0.35 -3.20 11.69
CA LEU A 169 1.65 -3.57 11.13
C LEU A 169 2.16 -4.85 11.81
N LEU A 170 2.27 -5.95 11.05
CA LEU A 170 2.69 -7.26 11.54
C LEU A 170 4.20 -7.46 11.45
N ALA A 171 4.82 -6.99 10.37
CA ALA A 171 6.26 -7.16 10.15
C ALA A 171 6.82 -6.09 9.21
N ARG A 172 8.13 -5.85 9.32
CA ARG A 172 8.89 -4.96 8.42
C ARG A 172 10.28 -5.52 8.15
N TRP A 173 10.79 -5.31 6.94
CA TRP A 173 12.15 -5.66 6.51
C TRP A 173 12.73 -4.53 5.65
N SER A 174 14.06 -4.34 5.72
CA SER A 174 14.84 -3.44 4.87
C SER A 174 15.44 -4.12 3.63
N ASP A 175 15.18 -5.42 3.46
CA ASP A 175 15.55 -6.19 2.27
C ASP A 175 14.50 -7.27 1.98
N VAL A 176 14.65 -7.99 0.89
CA VAL A 176 13.68 -9.01 0.43
C VAL A 176 13.56 -10.15 1.46
N PRO A 177 12.42 -10.29 2.16
CA PRO A 177 12.21 -11.38 3.11
C PRO A 177 12.21 -12.73 2.39
N SER A 178 12.64 -13.78 3.09
CA SER A 178 12.55 -15.15 2.58
C SER A 178 11.09 -15.60 2.43
N ALA A 179 10.83 -16.59 1.57
CA ALA A 179 9.49 -17.18 1.43
C ALA A 179 8.95 -17.73 2.76
N LYS A 180 9.83 -18.29 3.61
CA LYS A 180 9.47 -18.79 4.94
C LYS A 180 9.00 -17.65 5.86
N GLN A 181 9.73 -16.53 5.88
CA GLN A 181 9.35 -15.36 6.69
C GLN A 181 8.01 -14.77 6.24
N LEU A 182 7.78 -14.66 4.92
CA LEU A 182 6.49 -14.21 4.39
C LEU A 182 5.37 -15.17 4.75
N ALA A 183 5.58 -16.48 4.55
CA ALA A 183 4.60 -17.51 4.89
C ALA A 183 4.28 -17.58 6.38
N GLU A 184 5.18 -17.19 7.27
CA GLU A 184 4.93 -17.15 8.71
C GLU A 184 4.00 -15.99 9.12
N VAL A 185 4.10 -14.86 8.44
CA VAL A 185 3.32 -13.65 8.76
C VAL A 185 1.98 -13.61 8.02
N LEU A 186 1.89 -14.20 6.83
CA LEU A 186 0.70 -14.21 5.97
C LEU A 186 -0.29 -15.36 6.28
N LYS A 187 -0.24 -15.93 7.48
CA LYS A 187 -1.12 -17.04 7.90
C LYS A 187 -2.51 -16.56 8.31
#